data_AF-A0A9D6C3I1-F1
#
_entry.id   AF-A0A9D6C3I1-F1
#
_cell.length_a   1.000
_cell.length_b   1.000
_cell.length_c   1.000
_cell.angle_alpha   90.00
_cell.angle_beta   90.00
_cell.angle_gamma   90.00
#
_symmetry.space_group_name_H-M   'P 1'
#
loop_
_entity.id
_entity.type
_entity.pdbx_description
1 polymer ?
#
loop_
_entity_poly.entity_id
_entity_poly.type
_entity_poly.pdbx_seq_one_letter_code
_entity_poly.pdbx_strand_id
1 'polypeptide(L)'
;MDRSTTITRRALVGTGAVFCLLPLALPAAAEMGEGPRGGEETDPPQPKAPPTEVVLVRDLTTMRPKDLTTLQERMRYGQARVAGFSPQMSISIVTLAYYDKSRARRLLRDMAALHTRADRVTRLRREIDTLGETLATIEKSTDALRARHLPERSGPIKEQNDLHFALSAFQTSVIHWSRHPMEGTLP
;
A
#
# COMPACT_ATOMS: atom_id res chain seq x y z
N MET A 1 2.39 -29.74 28.07
CA MET A 1 2.62 -28.33 28.44
C MET A 1 2.06 -27.46 27.33
N ASP A 2 0.78 -27.13 27.46
CA ASP A 2 -0.01 -26.40 26.48
C ASP A 2 0.42 -24.93 26.38
N ARG A 3 0.62 -24.43 25.16
CA ARG A 3 0.68 -22.99 24.87
C ARG A 3 -0.59 -22.62 24.13
N SER A 4 -1.58 -22.20 24.92
CA SER A 4 -2.82 -21.59 24.44
C SER A 4 -2.52 -20.19 23.89
N THR A 5 -2.50 -20.04 22.57
CA THR A 5 -2.49 -18.73 21.89
C THR A 5 -3.91 -18.21 21.76
N THR A 6 -4.26 -17.24 22.62
CA THR A 6 -5.52 -16.52 22.58
C THR A 6 -5.52 -15.52 21.42
N ILE A 7 -6.14 -15.88 20.30
CA ILE A 7 -6.45 -14.94 19.20
C ILE A 7 -7.88 -14.44 19.41
N THR A 8 -7.99 -13.20 19.89
CA THR A 8 -9.28 -12.54 20.12
C THR A 8 -9.96 -12.21 18.79
N ARG A 9 -11.15 -12.76 18.60
CA ARG A 9 -12.05 -12.55 17.45
C ARG A 9 -12.98 -11.35 17.67
N ARG A 10 -13.26 -10.64 16.56
CA ARG A 10 -14.49 -9.89 16.17
C ARG A 10 -14.91 -8.65 16.98
N ALA A 11 -15.22 -7.57 16.25
CA ALA A 11 -16.62 -7.17 15.99
C ALA A 11 -16.69 -6.06 14.92
N LEU A 12 -17.71 -6.16 14.08
CA LEU A 12 -18.07 -5.30 12.95
C LEU A 12 -19.47 -4.77 13.25
N VAL A 13 -19.62 -3.47 13.52
CA VAL A 13 -20.85 -2.65 13.56
C VAL A 13 -20.36 -1.19 13.51
N GLY A 14 -20.89 -0.23 12.77
CA GLY A 14 -22.13 -0.17 12.02
C GLY A 14 -22.21 1.11 11.20
N THR A 15 -23.18 1.09 10.31
CA THR A 15 -23.75 2.16 9.50
C THR A 15 -23.96 3.48 10.26
N GLY A 16 -23.55 4.58 9.63
CA GLY A 16 -23.88 5.94 10.05
C GLY A 16 -23.88 6.86 8.83
N ALA A 17 -25.05 7.09 8.26
CA ALA A 17 -25.30 8.08 7.22
C ALA A 17 -25.22 9.49 7.81
N VAL A 18 -24.53 10.42 7.16
CA VAL A 18 -24.68 11.87 7.42
C VAL A 18 -24.55 12.65 6.11
N PHE A 19 -25.71 13.11 5.66
CA PHE A 19 -26.05 14.43 5.09
C PHE A 19 -25.15 15.06 4.01
N CYS A 20 -25.72 15.12 2.80
CA CYS A 20 -25.38 16.09 1.76
C CYS A 20 -25.74 17.51 2.21
N LEU A 21 -24.80 18.45 2.07
CA LEU A 21 -25.09 19.86 1.86
C LEU A 21 -24.16 20.39 0.76
N LEU A 22 -24.73 20.53 -0.44
CA LEU A 22 -24.22 21.39 -1.50
C LEU A 22 -24.38 22.86 -1.05
N PRO A 23 -23.40 23.73 -1.29
CA PRO A 23 -23.67 25.13 -1.55
C PRO A 23 -23.86 25.31 -3.06
N LEU A 24 -25.09 25.68 -3.45
CA LEU A 24 -25.41 26.38 -4.69
C LEU A 24 -24.66 27.71 -4.70
N ALA A 25 -23.85 27.95 -5.74
CA ALA A 25 -23.50 29.31 -6.16
C ALA A 25 -23.33 29.32 -7.68
N LEU A 26 -24.31 29.90 -8.37
CA LEU A 26 -24.19 30.32 -9.76
C LEU A 26 -23.14 31.44 -9.87
N PRO A 27 -22.54 31.63 -11.05
CA PRO A 27 -22.29 32.97 -11.56
C PRO A 27 -23.22 33.25 -12.74
N ALA A 28 -24.07 34.25 -12.56
CA ALA A 28 -24.82 34.90 -13.61
C ALA A 28 -23.85 35.63 -14.55
N ALA A 29 -24.07 35.49 -15.85
CA ALA A 29 -23.51 36.37 -16.85
C ALA A 29 -24.03 37.80 -16.64
N ALA A 30 -23.13 38.78 -16.61
CA ALA A 30 -23.45 40.19 -16.79
C ALA A 30 -22.27 40.91 -17.46
N GLU A 31 -22.63 41.79 -18.38
CA GLU A 31 -21.78 42.40 -19.42
C GLU A 31 -20.84 43.51 -18.95
N MET A 32 -19.91 43.80 -19.86
CA MET A 32 -19.20 45.07 -20.16
C MET A 32 -19.36 46.27 -19.21
N GLY A 33 -18.21 46.76 -18.74
CA GLY A 33 -18.02 48.12 -18.23
C GLY A 33 -16.53 48.48 -18.20
N GLU A 34 -16.16 49.54 -18.91
CA GLU A 34 -14.80 50.07 -19.09
C GLU A 34 -14.17 50.62 -17.79
N GLY A 35 -12.95 50.14 -17.46
CA GLY A 35 -11.83 50.80 -16.75
C GLY A 35 -12.04 51.56 -15.41
N PRO A 36 -11.00 52.22 -14.86
CA PRO A 36 -9.61 51.82 -14.64
C PRO A 36 -9.21 51.93 -13.13
N ARG A 37 -8.21 51.18 -12.67
CA ARG A 37 -7.20 51.54 -11.64
C ARG A 37 -6.65 50.29 -10.96
N GLY A 38 -5.32 50.27 -10.81
CA GLY A 38 -4.62 49.22 -10.09
C GLY A 38 -5.04 49.13 -8.63
N GLY A 39 -5.35 47.91 -8.22
CA GLY A 39 -4.99 47.38 -6.92
C GLY A 39 -4.27 46.07 -7.21
N GLU A 40 -3.06 45.89 -6.67
CA GLU A 40 -2.54 44.55 -6.48
C GLU A 40 -3.51 43.85 -5.54
N GLU A 41 -4.44 43.09 -6.12
CA GLU A 41 -5.28 42.16 -5.39
C GLU A 41 -4.34 41.06 -4.91
N THR A 42 -3.77 41.26 -3.72
CA THR A 42 -3.05 40.20 -3.03
C THR A 42 -4.07 39.10 -2.76
N ASP A 43 -4.01 38.03 -3.57
CA ASP A 43 -4.74 36.80 -3.30
C ASP A 43 -4.59 36.46 -1.80
N PRO A 44 -5.70 36.19 -1.08
CA PRO A 44 -5.60 35.78 0.30
C PRO A 44 -4.64 34.57 0.38
N PRO A 45 -3.71 34.53 1.34
CA PRO A 45 -2.70 33.48 1.40
C PRO A 45 -3.40 32.13 1.44
N GLN A 46 -3.32 31.39 0.33
CA GLN A 46 -3.92 30.07 0.27
C GLN A 46 -3.33 29.21 1.40
N PRO A 47 -4.15 28.43 2.11
CA PRO A 47 -3.65 27.55 3.15
C PRO A 47 -2.62 26.61 2.55
N LYS A 48 -1.36 26.76 2.97
CA LYS A 48 -0.27 25.88 2.53
C LYS A 48 -0.65 24.45 2.91
N ALA A 49 -0.69 23.57 1.91
CA ALA A 49 -0.88 22.15 2.17
C ALA A 49 0.15 21.68 3.21
N PRO A 50 -0.26 20.84 4.18
CA PRO A 50 0.66 20.34 5.18
C PRO A 50 1.81 19.59 4.51
N PRO A 51 3.04 19.67 5.05
CA PRO A 51 4.19 19.00 4.46
C PRO A 51 3.98 17.48 4.46
N THR A 52 4.27 16.84 3.32
CA THR A 52 4.23 15.37 3.20
C THR A 52 5.31 14.75 4.10
N GLU A 53 4.90 13.86 5.00
CA GLU A 53 5.83 13.09 5.81
C GLU A 53 6.68 12.15 4.95
N VAL A 54 7.99 12.11 5.17
CA VAL A 54 8.90 11.20 4.47
C VAL A 54 9.37 10.12 5.43
N VAL A 55 8.98 8.87 5.15
CA VAL A 55 9.32 7.70 5.96
C VAL A 55 10.50 6.96 5.35
N LEU A 56 11.47 6.55 6.18
CA LEU A 56 12.61 5.78 5.71
C LEU A 56 12.25 4.30 5.55
N VAL A 57 12.81 3.66 4.53
CA VAL A 57 12.61 2.23 4.25
C VAL A 57 12.93 1.34 5.46
N ARG A 58 13.97 1.69 6.23
CA ARG A 58 14.38 0.93 7.42
C ARG A 58 13.29 0.89 8.48
N ASP A 59 12.54 1.98 8.63
CA ASP A 59 11.52 2.15 9.67
C ASP A 59 10.29 1.28 9.37
N LEU A 60 9.93 1.13 8.09
CA LEU A 60 8.80 0.31 7.63
C LEU A 60 8.90 -1.14 8.13
N THR A 61 10.11 -1.70 8.11
CA THR A 61 10.31 -3.10 8.49
C THR A 61 10.25 -3.32 10.01
N THR A 62 10.26 -2.25 10.80
CA THR A 62 10.17 -2.27 12.27
C THR A 62 8.80 -1.84 12.81
N MET A 63 8.00 -1.12 12.03
CA MET A 63 6.66 -0.66 12.39
C MET A 63 5.70 -1.82 12.69
N ARG A 64 4.73 -1.63 13.59
CA ARG A 64 3.69 -2.65 13.84
C ARG A 64 2.68 -2.65 12.69
N PRO A 65 1.96 -3.76 12.43
CA PRO A 65 0.98 -3.82 11.35
C PRO A 65 -0.05 -2.69 11.38
N LYS A 66 -0.56 -2.33 12.57
CA LYS A 66 -1.48 -1.20 12.75
C LYS A 66 -0.89 0.12 12.27
N ASP A 67 0.38 0.38 12.59
CA ASP A 67 1.07 1.60 12.19
C ASP A 67 1.28 1.63 10.66
N LEU A 68 1.53 0.48 10.03
CA LEU A 68 1.63 0.35 8.58
C LEU A 68 0.29 0.61 7.88
N THR A 69 -0.83 0.16 8.45
CA THR A 69 -2.17 0.46 7.91
C THR A 69 -2.45 1.96 7.96
N THR A 70 -2.22 2.60 9.10
CA THR A 70 -2.37 4.06 9.24
C THR A 70 -1.44 4.80 8.28
N LEU A 71 -0.20 4.34 8.12
CA LEU A 71 0.73 4.94 7.16
C LEU A 71 0.23 4.82 5.72
N GLN A 72 -0.31 3.65 5.34
CA GLN A 72 -0.87 3.42 4.01
C GLN A 72 -2.07 4.33 3.72
N GLU A 73 -2.95 4.55 4.69
CA GLU A 73 -4.05 5.50 4.59
C GLU A 73 -3.54 6.92 4.36
N ARG A 74 -2.56 7.36 5.16
CA ARG A 74 -1.93 8.68 5.00
C ARG A 74 -1.28 8.86 3.63
N MET A 75 -0.67 7.82 3.07
CA MET A 75 -0.11 7.83 1.71
C MET A 75 -1.20 8.02 0.64
N ARG A 76 -2.39 7.43 0.81
CA ARG A 76 -3.52 7.61 -0.12
C ARG A 76 -3.99 9.07 -0.17
N TYR A 77 -3.89 9.78 0.95
CA TYR A 77 -4.21 11.21 1.03
C TYR A 77 -3.03 12.14 0.72
N GLY A 78 -1.90 11.61 0.23
CA GLY A 78 -0.71 12.41 -0.09
C GLY A 78 0.02 12.99 1.13
N GLN A 79 -0.31 12.52 2.33
CA GLN A 79 0.22 13.04 3.59
C GLN A 79 1.53 12.36 4.01
N ALA A 80 1.89 11.23 3.39
CA ALA A 80 3.13 10.52 3.62
C ALA A 80 3.67 9.89 2.33
N ARG A 81 4.97 9.63 2.27
CA ARG A 81 5.63 8.84 1.23
C ARG A 81 6.88 8.14 1.77
N VAL A 82 7.34 7.11 1.07
CA VAL A 82 8.60 6.44 1.39
C VAL A 82 9.75 7.17 0.69
N ALA A 83 10.83 7.44 1.40
CA ALA A 83 12.03 8.06 0.84
C ALA A 83 12.57 7.26 -0.37
N GLY A 84 12.86 7.96 -1.47
CA GLY A 84 13.35 7.35 -2.71
C GLY A 84 12.27 6.72 -3.60
N PHE A 85 11.00 6.73 -3.19
CA PHE A 85 9.89 6.19 -3.97
C PHE A 85 8.87 7.28 -4.32
N SER A 86 8.21 7.08 -5.46
CA SER A 86 7.03 7.83 -5.87
C SER A 86 5.86 7.58 -4.89
N PRO A 87 4.85 8.46 -4.83
CA PRO A 87 3.68 8.24 -3.98
C PRO A 87 3.01 6.89 -4.24
N GLN A 88 2.88 6.51 -5.51
CA GLN A 88 2.23 5.25 -5.90
C GLN A 88 3.07 4.04 -5.47
N MET A 89 4.38 4.07 -5.67
CA MET A 89 5.25 2.97 -5.22
C MET A 89 5.40 2.90 -3.71
N SER A 90 5.32 4.04 -3.01
CA SER A 90 5.34 4.07 -1.54
C SER A 90 4.27 3.15 -0.95
N ILE A 91 3.07 3.15 -1.53
CA ILE A 91 1.98 2.25 -1.15
C ILE A 91 2.37 0.78 -1.37
N SER A 92 3.00 0.46 -2.51
CA SER A 92 3.49 -0.89 -2.79
C SER A 92 4.56 -1.32 -1.79
N ILE A 93 5.52 -0.46 -1.44
CA ILE A 93 6.58 -0.79 -0.48
C ILE A 93 5.99 -1.03 0.93
N VAL A 94 5.03 -0.22 1.36
CA VAL A 94 4.31 -0.46 2.63
C VAL A 94 3.54 -1.78 2.57
N THR A 95 2.91 -2.09 1.43
CA THR A 95 2.17 -3.35 1.22
C THR A 95 3.10 -4.57 1.35
N LEU A 96 4.30 -4.51 0.77
CA LEU A 96 5.32 -5.56 0.96
C LEU A 96 5.64 -5.75 2.44
N ALA A 97 5.92 -4.66 3.15
CA ALA A 97 6.25 -4.70 4.58
C ALA A 97 5.07 -5.17 5.46
N TYR A 98 3.83 -4.90 5.05
CA TYR A 98 2.64 -5.33 5.77
C TYR A 98 2.46 -6.86 5.73
N TYR A 99 2.59 -7.47 4.55
CA TYR A 99 2.32 -8.89 4.37
C TYR A 99 3.50 -9.81 4.71
N ASP A 100 4.74 -9.44 4.38
CA ASP A 100 5.93 -10.21 4.75
C ASP A 100 7.13 -9.29 5.00
N LYS A 101 7.27 -8.83 6.25
CA LYS A 101 8.36 -7.94 6.69
C LYS A 101 9.75 -8.49 6.39
N SER A 102 9.95 -9.79 6.60
CA SER A 102 11.26 -10.42 6.48
C SER A 102 11.67 -10.50 5.02
N ARG A 103 10.76 -10.92 4.14
CA ARG A 103 10.99 -10.96 2.68
C ARG A 103 11.11 -9.55 2.10
N ALA A 104 10.25 -8.62 2.51
CA ALA A 104 10.35 -7.21 2.10
C ALA A 104 11.72 -6.62 2.44
N ARG A 105 12.20 -6.81 3.69
CA ARG A 105 13.51 -6.32 4.13
C ARG A 105 14.65 -6.90 3.29
N ARG A 106 14.63 -8.20 3.00
CA ARG A 106 15.63 -8.84 2.15
C ARG A 106 15.60 -8.25 0.75
N LEU A 107 14.42 -8.18 0.13
CA LEU A 107 14.26 -7.65 -1.21
C LEU A 107 14.72 -6.19 -1.31
N LEU A 108 14.32 -5.34 -0.36
CA LEU A 108 14.73 -3.93 -0.31
C LEU A 108 16.25 -3.78 -0.18
N ARG A 109 16.90 -4.62 0.64
CA ARG A 109 18.35 -4.64 0.79
C ARG A 109 19.04 -5.09 -0.50
N ASP A 110 18.58 -6.17 -1.11
CA ASP A 110 19.11 -6.67 -2.38
C ASP A 110 19.01 -5.59 -3.45
N MET A 111 17.84 -4.96 -3.57
CA MET A 111 17.59 -3.91 -4.56
C MET A 111 18.46 -2.67 -4.34
N ALA A 112 18.76 -2.30 -3.08
CA ALA A 112 19.65 -1.19 -2.77
C ALA A 112 21.11 -1.47 -3.17
N ALA A 113 21.54 -2.74 -3.17
CA ALA A 113 22.89 -3.14 -3.59
C ALA A 113 23.04 -3.23 -5.12
N LEU A 114 21.93 -3.19 -5.87
CA LEU A 114 21.94 -3.27 -7.33
C LEU A 114 21.83 -1.88 -7.95
N HIS A 115 22.80 -1.53 -8.79
CA HIS A 115 22.91 -0.21 -9.40
C HIS A 115 22.37 -0.15 -10.84
N THR A 116 22.30 -1.28 -11.54
CA THR A 116 21.83 -1.32 -12.93
C THR A 116 20.35 -1.66 -13.00
N ARG A 117 19.66 -1.09 -14.01
CA ARG A 117 18.27 -1.43 -14.30
C ARG A 117 18.09 -2.92 -14.60
N ALA A 118 19.04 -3.51 -15.35
CA ALA A 118 18.96 -4.90 -15.79
C ALA A 118 19.04 -5.88 -14.60
N ASP A 119 19.97 -5.68 -13.67
CA ASP A 119 20.12 -6.56 -12.50
C ASP A 119 18.90 -6.46 -11.59
N ARG A 120 18.40 -5.24 -11.38
CA ARG A 120 17.20 -4.98 -10.57
C ARG A 120 15.95 -5.65 -11.15
N VAL A 121 15.73 -5.55 -12.46
CA VAL A 121 14.63 -6.27 -13.14
C VAL A 121 14.80 -7.78 -12.97
N THR A 122 16.02 -8.30 -13.14
CA THR A 122 16.30 -9.73 -12.98
C THR A 122 16.00 -10.19 -11.55
N ARG A 123 16.40 -9.42 -10.54
CA ARG A 123 16.14 -9.73 -9.14
C ARG A 123 14.65 -9.73 -8.81
N LEU A 124 13.89 -8.74 -9.31
CA LEU A 124 12.43 -8.67 -9.12
C LEU A 124 11.71 -9.80 -9.84
N ARG A 125 12.12 -10.17 -11.06
CA ARG A 125 11.56 -11.33 -11.79
C ARG A 125 11.74 -12.63 -11.01
N ARG A 126 12.95 -12.91 -10.52
CA ARG A 126 13.21 -14.08 -9.68
C ARG A 126 12.30 -14.14 -8.45
N GLU A 127 12.03 -12.98 -7.83
CA GLU A 127 11.09 -12.91 -6.69
C GLU A 127 9.66 -13.24 -7.12
N ILE A 128 9.20 -12.69 -8.26
CA ILE A 128 7.87 -12.94 -8.82
C ILE A 128 7.69 -14.43 -9.13
N ASP A 129 8.70 -15.06 -9.74
CA ASP A 129 8.69 -16.49 -10.09
C ASP A 129 8.62 -17.35 -8.83
N THR A 130 9.47 -17.06 -7.83
CA THR A 130 9.46 -17.76 -6.52
C THR A 130 8.09 -17.65 -5.83
N LEU A 131 7.47 -16.46 -5.86
CA LEU A 131 6.14 -16.25 -5.30
C LEU A 131 5.07 -17.02 -6.08
N GLY A 132 5.18 -17.08 -7.41
CA GLY A 132 4.28 -17.86 -8.26
C GLY A 132 4.31 -19.35 -7.93
N GLU A 133 5.50 -19.93 -7.76
CA GLU A 133 5.67 -21.32 -7.33
C GLU A 133 5.08 -21.58 -5.94
N THR A 134 5.27 -20.64 -5.02
CA THR A 134 4.72 -20.72 -3.66
C THR A 134 3.19 -20.68 -3.67
N LEU A 135 2.60 -19.77 -4.45
CA LEU A 135 1.14 -19.64 -4.62
C LEU A 135 0.54 -20.91 -5.23
N ALA A 136 1.15 -21.44 -6.30
CA ALA A 136 0.69 -22.69 -6.93
C ALA A 136 0.75 -23.88 -5.96
N THR A 137 1.74 -23.90 -5.05
CA THR A 137 1.83 -24.92 -4.01
C THR A 137 0.71 -24.79 -2.99
N ILE A 138 0.38 -23.57 -2.57
CA ILE A 138 -0.72 -23.28 -1.64
C ILE A 138 -2.07 -23.65 -2.26
N GLU A 139 -2.30 -23.32 -3.53
CA GLU A 139 -3.52 -23.70 -4.24
C GLU A 139 -3.71 -25.22 -4.26
N LYS A 140 -2.67 -25.96 -4.65
CA LYS A 140 -2.69 -27.44 -4.62
C LYS A 140 -2.98 -27.99 -3.23
N SER A 141 -2.39 -27.45 -2.18
CA SER A 141 -2.68 -27.90 -0.82
C SER A 141 -4.08 -27.51 -0.35
N THR A 142 -4.60 -26.37 -0.78
CA THR A 142 -5.97 -25.93 -0.46
C THR A 142 -6.98 -26.86 -1.12
N ASP A 143 -6.77 -27.21 -2.39
CA ASP A 143 -7.63 -28.14 -3.13
C ASP A 143 -7.59 -29.55 -2.52
N ALA A 144 -6.42 -30.01 -2.08
CA ALA A 144 -6.30 -31.28 -1.36
C ALA A 144 -7.07 -31.27 -0.01
N LEU A 145 -7.13 -30.13 0.68
CA LEU A 145 -7.93 -29.97 1.91
C LEU A 145 -9.43 -29.95 1.60
N ARG A 146 -9.85 -29.27 0.53
CA ARG A 146 -11.25 -29.25 0.06
C ARG A 146 -11.72 -30.64 -0.36
N ALA A 147 -10.87 -31.40 -1.05
CA ALA A 147 -11.17 -32.77 -1.47
C ALA A 147 -11.41 -33.73 -0.29
N ARG A 148 -10.92 -33.39 0.91
CA ARG A 148 -11.20 -34.14 2.15
C ARG A 148 -12.53 -33.75 2.79
N HIS A 149 -13.38 -32.98 2.10
CA HIS A 149 -14.66 -32.46 2.57
C HIS A 149 -14.56 -31.67 3.89
N LEU A 150 -13.40 -31.04 4.15
CA LEU A 150 -13.28 -30.14 5.28
C LEU A 150 -14.14 -28.89 5.00
N PRO A 151 -14.94 -28.43 5.98
CA PRO A 151 -15.72 -27.20 5.81
C PRO A 151 -14.78 -26.03 5.52
N GLU A 152 -15.18 -25.09 4.65
CA GLU A 152 -14.35 -23.93 4.28
C GLU A 152 -13.94 -23.05 5.47
N ARG A 153 -14.75 -23.07 6.53
CA ARG A 153 -14.47 -22.38 7.80
C ARG A 153 -13.55 -23.16 8.73
N SER A 154 -13.05 -24.32 8.31
CA SER A 154 -12.03 -25.06 9.04
C SER A 154 -10.76 -24.21 9.12
N GLY A 155 -10.08 -24.28 10.28
CA GLY A 155 -8.83 -23.56 10.51
C GLY A 155 -7.83 -23.70 9.34
N PRO A 156 -7.56 -24.92 8.85
CA PRO A 156 -6.58 -25.14 7.79
C PRO A 156 -6.92 -24.46 6.46
N ILE A 157 -8.17 -24.55 5.99
CA ILE A 157 -8.57 -23.93 4.70
C ILE A 157 -8.53 -22.41 4.82
N LYS A 158 -9.01 -21.86 5.93
CA LYS A 158 -8.98 -20.42 6.18
C LYS A 158 -7.54 -19.90 6.23
N GLU A 159 -6.64 -20.58 6.95
CA GLU A 159 -5.23 -20.20 7.04
C GLU A 159 -4.54 -20.22 5.67
N GLN A 160 -4.83 -21.21 4.84
CA GLN A 160 -4.29 -21.28 3.48
C GLN A 160 -4.81 -20.15 2.59
N ASN A 161 -6.11 -19.83 2.66
CA ASN A 161 -6.68 -18.71 1.92
C ASN A 161 -6.10 -17.36 2.38
N ASP A 162 -5.97 -17.16 3.70
CA ASP A 162 -5.38 -15.94 4.27
C ASP A 162 -3.91 -15.78 3.81
N LEU A 163 -3.15 -16.88 3.75
CA LEU A 163 -1.78 -16.90 3.23
C LEU A 163 -1.72 -16.63 1.73
N HIS A 164 -2.59 -17.27 0.94
CA HIS A 164 -2.68 -17.05 -0.51
C HIS A 164 -2.95 -15.58 -0.83
N PHE A 165 -3.94 -14.97 -0.16
CA PHE A 165 -4.26 -13.56 -0.30
C PHE A 165 -3.06 -12.66 0.03
N ALA A 166 -2.38 -12.91 1.15
CA ALA A 166 -1.21 -12.13 1.57
C ALA A 166 -0.08 -12.19 0.53
N LEU A 167 0.24 -13.39 0.04
CA LEU A 167 1.32 -13.58 -0.94
C LEU A 167 0.95 -13.04 -2.32
N SER A 168 -0.32 -13.11 -2.72
CA SER A 168 -0.81 -12.52 -3.98
C SER A 168 -0.71 -10.99 -3.96
N ALA A 169 -1.08 -10.36 -2.84
CA ALA A 169 -0.93 -8.92 -2.66
C ALA A 169 0.56 -8.48 -2.63
N PHE A 170 1.42 -9.28 -2.00
CA PHE A 170 2.87 -9.09 -2.03
C PHE A 170 3.40 -9.20 -3.46
N GLN A 171 3.07 -10.26 -4.19
CA GLN A 171 3.51 -10.48 -5.58
C GLN A 171 3.06 -9.35 -6.50
N THR A 172 1.82 -8.88 -6.37
CA THR A 172 1.29 -7.73 -7.13
C THR A 172 2.14 -6.48 -6.90
N SER A 173 2.56 -6.25 -5.66
CA SER A 173 3.43 -5.10 -5.32
C SER A 173 4.84 -5.25 -5.91
N VAL A 174 5.39 -6.46 -5.99
CA VAL A 174 6.67 -6.73 -6.66
C VAL A 174 6.54 -6.56 -8.18
N ILE A 175 5.47 -7.06 -8.80
CA ILE A 175 5.16 -6.85 -10.22
C ILE A 175 5.09 -5.37 -10.54
N HIS A 176 4.41 -4.60 -9.69
CA HIS A 176 4.32 -3.15 -9.86
C HIS A 176 5.71 -2.49 -9.79
N TRP A 177 6.54 -2.87 -8.82
CA TRP A 177 7.92 -2.38 -8.73
C TRP A 177 8.77 -2.77 -9.95
N SER A 178 8.54 -3.94 -10.54
CA SER A 178 9.30 -4.40 -11.73
C SER A 178 9.13 -3.50 -12.95
N ARG A 179 8.05 -2.70 -13.01
CA ARG A 179 7.82 -1.70 -14.05
C ARG A 179 8.65 -0.44 -13.84
N HIS A 180 8.99 -0.13 -12.59
CA HIS A 180 9.77 1.03 -12.19
C HIS A 180 10.96 0.59 -11.32
N PRO A 181 11.86 -0.26 -11.86
CA PRO A 181 12.88 -0.94 -11.07
C PRO A 181 13.85 0.03 -10.39
N MET A 182 14.07 1.22 -10.97
CA MET A 182 14.98 2.24 -10.43
C MET A 182 14.41 3.00 -9.24
N GLU A 183 13.13 2.85 -8.90
CA GLU A 183 12.62 3.46 -7.68
C GLU A 183 13.29 2.88 -6.43
N GLY A 184 13.54 3.75 -5.45
CA GLY A 184 14.29 3.41 -4.23
C GLY A 184 15.80 3.56 -4.36
N THR A 185 16.33 3.99 -5.52
CA THR A 185 17.69 4.56 -5.57
C THR A 185 17.60 6.00 -5.07
N LEU A 186 18.08 6.25 -3.84
CA LEU A 186 18.42 7.62 -3.49
C LEU A 186 19.62 8.03 -4.37
N PRO A 187 19.64 9.26 -4.92
CA PRO A 187 20.84 9.82 -5.52
C PRO A 187 21.98 9.93 -4.50
#